data_AF-A0AAU0PAF6-F1
#
_entry.id   AF-A0AAU0PAF6-F1
#
_cell.length_a   1.000
_cell.length_b   1.000
_cell.length_c   1.000
_cell.angle_alpha   90.00
_cell.angle_beta   90.00
_cell.angle_gamma   90.00
#
_symmetry.space_group_name_H-M   'P 1'
#
loop_
_entity.id
_entity.type
_entity.pdbx_description
1 polymer ?
#
loop_
_entity_poly.entity_id
_entity_poly.type
_entity_poly.pdbx_seq_one_letter_code
_entity_poly.pdbx_strand_id
1 'polypeptide(L)'
;MKLDVTAEVILSQLGYSNNEASLKQAQKAIDVTKGYEKFAKQIITLNDHLKKMNAYVGLSNKTDFFKIKCDENDSKEIIEEFHDAVWKWAEKYNVELERLDKKPIYYILGVSN
;
A
#
# COMPACT_ATOMS: atom_id res chain seq x y z
N MET A 1 -9.95 9.96 20.37
CA MET A 1 -8.60 9.92 19.77
C MET A 1 -8.76 9.63 18.28
N LYS A 2 -8.58 10.62 17.41
CA LYS A 2 -8.39 10.36 15.98
C LYS A 2 -6.99 9.78 15.86
N LEU A 3 -6.90 8.54 15.40
CA LEU A 3 -5.61 7.93 15.08
C LEU A 3 -5.22 8.49 13.72
N ASP A 4 -4.59 9.66 13.73
CA ASP A 4 -3.91 10.21 12.57
C ASP A 4 -2.74 9.27 12.26
N VAL A 5 -2.89 8.48 11.19
CA VAL A 5 -1.83 7.55 10.76
C VAL A 5 -0.75 8.39 10.08
N THR A 6 0.21 8.86 10.87
CA THR A 6 1.33 9.67 10.37
C THR A 6 2.34 8.81 9.59
N ALA A 7 3.26 9.48 8.88
CA ALA A 7 4.34 8.84 8.15
C ALA A 7 5.15 7.85 9.01
N GLU A 8 5.45 8.21 10.26
CA GLU A 8 6.20 7.35 11.19
C GLU A 8 5.41 6.10 11.60
N VAL A 9 4.10 6.28 11.85
CA VAL A 9 3.22 5.19 12.24
C VAL A 9 3.09 4.22 11.07
N ILE A 10 2.78 4.71 9.86
CA ILE A 10 2.66 3.81 8.70
C ILE A 10 3.98 3.10 8.40
N LEU A 11 5.13 3.79 8.47
CA LEU A 11 6.45 3.17 8.27
C LEU A 11 6.69 2.04 9.26
N SER A 12 6.44 2.28 10.55
CA SER A 12 6.60 1.27 11.59
C SER A 12 5.68 0.07 11.36
N GLN A 13 4.43 0.31 10.94
CA GLN A 13 3.45 -0.74 10.66
C GLN A 13 3.78 -1.55 9.39
N LEU A 14 4.37 -0.89 8.39
CA LEU A 14 4.87 -1.53 7.18
C LEU A 14 6.21 -2.26 7.39
N GLY A 15 6.87 -2.05 8.53
CA GLY A 15 8.16 -2.67 8.88
C GLY A 15 9.37 -1.96 8.30
N TYR A 16 9.22 -0.68 7.93
CA TYR A 16 10.33 0.16 7.50
C TYR A 16 11.09 0.73 8.71
N SER A 17 12.38 0.94 8.54
CA SER A 17 13.19 1.69 9.50
C SER A 17 12.80 3.18 9.47
N ASN A 18 12.67 3.78 10.65
CA ASN A 18 12.38 5.22 10.84
C ASN A 18 13.63 6.06 10.52
N ASN A 19 14.03 6.06 9.25
CA ASN A 19 15.13 6.87 8.74
C ASN A 19 14.55 8.08 7.99
N GLU A 20 15.26 9.22 8.01
CA GLU A 20 14.78 10.47 7.39
C GLU A 20 14.35 10.33 5.93
N ALA A 21 15.03 9.49 5.15
CA ALA A 21 14.68 9.23 3.76
C ALA A 21 13.30 8.55 3.64
N SER A 22 13.08 7.47 4.39
CA SER A 22 11.80 6.75 4.43
C SER A 22 10.68 7.64 4.95
N LEU A 23 10.96 8.44 5.97
CA LEU A 23 10.03 9.39 6.60
C LEU A 23 9.57 10.45 5.59
N LYS A 24 10.50 11.05 4.85
CA LYS A 24 10.18 11.98 3.76
C LYS A 24 9.39 11.32 2.64
N GLN A 25 9.75 10.10 2.23
CA GLN A 25 9.01 9.37 1.20
C GLN A 25 7.58 9.03 1.65
N ALA A 26 7.41 8.53 2.88
CA ALA A 26 6.09 8.25 3.45
C ALA A 26 5.25 9.52 3.58
N GLN A 27 5.85 10.61 4.06
CA GLN A 27 5.13 11.87 4.19
C GLN A 27 4.67 12.41 2.84
N LYS A 28 5.54 12.38 1.82
CA LYS A 28 5.16 12.73 0.46
C LYS A 28 4.07 11.81 -0.07
N ALA A 29 4.17 10.51 0.16
CA ALA A 29 3.14 9.55 -0.24
C ALA A 29 1.79 9.88 0.35
N ILE A 30 1.74 10.16 1.64
CA ILE A 30 0.51 10.57 2.32
C ILE A 30 -0.05 11.87 1.72
N ASP A 31 0.82 12.83 1.42
CA ASP A 31 0.45 14.15 0.89
C ASP A 31 -0.10 14.06 -0.56
N VAL A 32 0.55 13.28 -1.43
CA VAL A 32 0.09 13.08 -2.81
C VAL A 32 -1.12 12.15 -2.89
N THR A 33 -1.28 11.26 -1.91
CA THR A 33 -2.36 10.26 -1.90
C THR A 33 -3.64 10.90 -1.38
N LYS A 34 -4.54 11.24 -2.30
CA LYS A 34 -5.80 11.90 -1.96
C LYS A 34 -6.65 11.02 -1.03
N GLY A 35 -7.08 11.59 0.10
CA GLY A 35 -7.96 10.89 1.05
C GLY A 35 -7.31 9.73 1.80
N TYR A 36 -5.97 9.68 1.85
CA TYR A 36 -5.19 8.69 2.57
C TYR A 36 -5.73 8.40 3.98
N GLU A 37 -6.04 9.43 4.76
CA GLU A 37 -6.52 9.29 6.14
C GLU A 37 -7.77 8.40 6.28
N LYS A 38 -8.61 8.33 5.24
CA LYS A 38 -9.82 7.49 5.24
C LYS A 38 -9.50 6.00 5.16
N PHE A 39 -8.40 5.65 4.47
CA PHE A 39 -8.03 4.27 4.20
C PHE A 39 -6.66 3.87 4.79
N ALA A 40 -5.96 4.76 5.49
CA ALA A 40 -4.63 4.53 6.05
C ALA A 40 -4.58 3.32 6.99
N LYS A 41 -5.58 3.20 7.88
CA LYS A 41 -5.73 2.02 8.75
C LYS A 41 -5.88 0.73 7.94
N GLN A 42 -6.49 0.85 6.77
CA GLN A 42 -6.85 -0.28 5.95
C GLN A 42 -5.65 -0.72 5.12
N ILE A 43 -4.70 0.18 4.84
CA ILE A 43 -3.38 -0.17 4.31
C ILE A 43 -2.63 -1.05 5.32
N ILE A 44 -2.68 -0.75 6.62
CA ILE A 44 -2.03 -1.55 7.65
C ILE A 44 -2.64 -2.96 7.69
N THR A 45 -3.97 -3.05 7.71
CA THR A 45 -4.68 -4.33 7.66
C THR A 45 -4.41 -5.09 6.36
N LEU A 46 -4.38 -4.38 5.23
CA LEU A 46 -4.05 -4.96 3.93
C LEU A 46 -2.63 -5.51 3.98
N ASN A 47 -1.64 -4.75 4.44
CA ASN A 47 -0.25 -5.19 4.56
C ASN A 47 -0.11 -6.48 5.41
N ASP A 48 -0.81 -6.56 6.53
CA ASP A 48 -0.80 -7.78 7.36
C ASP A 48 -1.42 -8.99 6.63
N HIS A 49 -2.52 -8.77 5.91
CA HIS A 49 -3.14 -9.80 5.09
C HIS A 49 -2.18 -10.26 3.97
N LEU A 50 -1.57 -9.29 3.29
CA LEU A 50 -0.65 -9.51 2.18
C LEU A 50 0.60 -10.27 2.62
N LYS A 51 1.12 -10.02 3.83
CA LYS A 51 2.29 -10.74 4.36
C LYS A 51 2.12 -12.25 4.37
N LYS A 52 0.89 -12.75 4.52
CA LYS A 52 0.57 -14.19 4.49
C LYS A 52 0.73 -14.81 3.10
N MET A 53 0.68 -13.98 2.06
CA MET A 53 0.78 -14.30 0.64
C MET A 53 2.10 -13.81 0.04
N ASN A 54 3.16 -13.67 0.87
CA ASN A 54 4.47 -13.11 0.48
C ASN A 54 4.38 -11.73 -0.21
N ALA A 55 3.32 -10.97 0.06
CA ALA A 55 3.09 -9.64 -0.45
C ALA A 55 3.24 -8.60 0.65
N TYR A 56 3.50 -7.35 0.27
CA TYR A 56 3.65 -6.25 1.21
C TYR A 56 3.30 -4.92 0.57
N VAL A 57 2.87 -3.98 1.40
CA VAL A 57 2.76 -2.58 1.03
C VAL A 57 4.06 -1.87 1.39
N GLY A 58 4.54 -1.05 0.49
CA GLY A 58 5.76 -0.30 0.64
C GLY A 58 5.74 1.03 -0.07
N LEU A 59 6.87 1.72 -0.03
CA LEU A 59 7.05 3.01 -0.71
C LEU A 59 7.70 2.81 -2.07
N SER A 60 7.27 3.59 -3.06
CA SER A 60 7.91 3.61 -4.37
C SER A 60 9.15 4.50 -4.37
N ASN A 61 10.16 4.08 -5.13
CA ASN A 61 11.38 4.88 -5.35
C ASN A 61 11.28 5.74 -6.62
N LYS A 62 10.33 5.41 -7.52
CA LYS A 62 10.11 6.12 -8.78
C LYS A 62 8.96 7.11 -8.71
N THR A 63 7.99 6.82 -7.86
CA THR A 63 6.80 7.63 -7.65
C THR A 63 6.71 7.96 -6.18
N ASP A 64 6.11 9.09 -5.85
CA ASP A 64 5.89 9.46 -4.46
C ASP A 64 4.73 8.66 -3.83
N PHE A 65 4.07 7.75 -4.55
CA PHE A 65 2.93 6.97 -4.05
C PHE A 65 3.31 5.67 -3.30
N PHE A 66 2.37 5.15 -2.51
CA PHE A 66 2.46 3.80 -1.96
C PHE A 66 2.41 2.78 -3.09
N LYS A 67 3.17 1.70 -2.94
CA LYS A 67 3.15 0.55 -3.83
C LYS A 67 2.83 -0.73 -3.06
N ILE A 68 2.05 -1.59 -3.66
CA ILE A 68 1.77 -2.94 -3.19
C ILE A 68 2.56 -3.86 -4.10
N LYS A 69 3.38 -4.74 -3.54
CA LYS A 69 4.15 -5.72 -4.31
C LYS A 69 3.89 -7.10 -3.74
N CYS A 70 3.57 -8.04 -4.62
CA CYS A 70 3.58 -9.48 -4.33
C CYS A 70 4.83 -10.12 -4.95
N ASP A 71 5.30 -11.21 -4.35
CA ASP A 71 6.43 -11.97 -4.89
C ASP A 71 5.97 -12.79 -6.10
N GLU A 72 6.73 -12.73 -7.19
CA GLU A 72 6.40 -13.42 -8.44
C GLU A 72 6.80 -14.91 -8.42
N ASN A 73 7.48 -15.37 -7.36
CA ASN A 73 7.83 -16.77 -7.16
C ASN A 73 6.69 -17.59 -6.53
N ASP A 74 5.61 -16.94 -6.09
CA ASP A 74 4.44 -17.63 -5.55
C ASP A 74 3.62 -18.33 -6.65
N SER A 75 2.84 -19.32 -6.24
CA SER A 75 1.89 -20.01 -7.12
C SER A 75 0.91 -19.02 -7.75
N LYS A 76 0.48 -19.29 -9.00
CA LYS A 76 -0.53 -18.48 -9.69
C LYS A 76 -1.78 -18.25 -8.84
N GLU A 77 -2.22 -19.25 -8.08
CA GLU A 77 -3.35 -19.13 -7.15
C GLU A 77 -3.13 -18.03 -6.11
N ILE A 78 -1.95 -17.95 -5.48
CA ILE A 78 -1.63 -16.91 -4.49
C ILE A 78 -1.61 -15.53 -5.15
N ILE A 79 -1.06 -15.42 -6.36
CA ILE A 79 -1.03 -14.17 -7.12
C ILE A 79 -2.45 -13.73 -7.49
N GLU A 80 -3.33 -14.66 -7.89
CA GLU A 80 -4.74 -14.38 -8.17
C GLU A 80 -5.51 -13.96 -6.91
N GLU A 81 -5.33 -14.65 -5.78
CA GLU A 81 -5.90 -14.26 -4.49
C GLU A 81 -5.40 -12.88 -4.04
N PHE A 82 -4.11 -12.59 -4.25
CA PHE A 82 -3.53 -11.28 -4.00
C PHE A 82 -4.23 -10.20 -4.83
N HIS A 83 -4.37 -10.43 -6.14
CA HIS A 83 -5.02 -9.51 -7.05
C HIS A 83 -6.47 -9.25 -6.63
N ASP A 84 -7.21 -10.29 -6.29
CA ASP A 84 -8.59 -10.20 -5.82
C ASP A 84 -8.70 -9.48 -4.47
N ALA A 85 -7.82 -9.77 -3.51
CA ALA A 85 -7.81 -9.11 -2.20
C ALA A 85 -7.50 -7.61 -2.31
N VAL A 86 -6.50 -7.25 -3.12
CA VAL A 86 -6.13 -5.85 -3.38
C VAL A 86 -7.26 -5.12 -4.12
N TRP A 87 -7.86 -5.75 -5.12
CA TRP A 87 -8.98 -5.19 -5.88
C TRP A 87 -10.23 -4.99 -5.03
N LYS A 88 -10.66 -6.02 -4.27
CA LYS A 88 -11.80 -5.92 -3.35
C LYS A 88 -11.60 -4.85 -2.30
N TRP A 89 -10.38 -4.73 -1.78
CA TRP A 89 -10.03 -3.66 -0.85
C TRP A 89 -10.17 -2.28 -1.51
N ALA A 90 -9.62 -2.13 -2.71
CA ALA A 90 -9.70 -0.90 -3.48
C ALA A 90 -11.14 -0.49 -3.77
N GLU A 91 -11.97 -1.40 -4.30
CA GLU A 91 -13.39 -1.13 -4.53
C GLU A 91 -14.13 -0.79 -3.24
N LYS A 92 -13.90 -1.54 -2.16
CA LYS A 92 -14.56 -1.33 -0.87
C LYS A 92 -14.29 0.06 -0.29
N TYR A 93 -13.06 0.55 -0.44
CA TYR A 93 -12.65 1.87 0.09
C TYR A 93 -12.62 2.97 -0.98
N ASN A 94 -13.08 2.67 -2.21
CA ASN A 94 -13.02 3.55 -3.37
C ASN A 94 -11.61 4.10 -3.64
N VAL A 95 -10.59 3.25 -3.47
CA VAL A 95 -9.19 3.60 -3.69
C VAL A 95 -8.82 3.28 -5.13
N GLU A 96 -8.24 4.24 -5.83
CA GLU A 96 -7.64 4.06 -7.14
C GLU A 96 -6.27 3.39 -7.02
N LEU A 97 -6.13 2.31 -7.78
CA LEU A 97 -4.90 1.55 -7.90
C LEU A 97 -4.43 1.54 -9.36
N GLU A 98 -3.15 1.82 -9.58
CA GLU A 98 -2.51 1.69 -10.89
C GLU A 98 -1.61 0.45 -10.91
N ARG A 99 -1.91 -0.50 -11.78
CA ARG A 99 -1.09 -1.73 -11.92
C ARG A 99 0.15 -1.45 -12.77
N LEU A 100 1.32 -1.90 -12.32
CA LEU A 100 2.53 -1.89 -13.15
C LEU A 100 2.45 -3.01 -14.20
N ASP A 101 2.54 -2.63 -15.47
CA ASP A 101 2.43 -3.54 -16.60
C ASP A 101 3.37 -4.76 -16.45
N LYS A 102 2.76 -5.96 -16.52
CA LYS A 102 3.38 -7.29 -16.39
C LYS A 102 3.89 -7.72 -15.01
N LYS A 103 3.68 -6.96 -13.93
CA LYS A 103 4.06 -7.40 -12.57
C LYS A 103 2.88 -7.39 -11.59
N PRO A 104 2.91 -8.20 -10.52
CA PRO A 104 1.93 -8.12 -9.44
C PRO A 104 2.29 -6.96 -8.49
N ILE A 105 2.37 -5.77 -9.08
CA ILE A 105 2.69 -4.52 -8.41
C ILE A 105 1.59 -3.52 -8.70
N TYR A 106 1.10 -2.85 -7.66
CA TYR A 106 0.09 -1.81 -7.74
C TYR A 106 0.59 -0.53 -7.07
N TYR A 107 0.22 0.63 -7.59
CA TYR A 107 0.44 1.93 -6.96
C TYR A 107 -0.89 2.46 -6.45
N ILE A 108 -0.88 2.99 -5.23
CA ILE A 108 -2.07 3.57 -4.61
C ILE A 108 -2.10 5.06 -4.94
N LEU A 109 -3.03 5.47 -5.79
CA LEU A 109 -3.14 6.87 -6.23
C LEU A 109 -3.93 7.73 -5.22
N GLY A 110 -4.89 7.13 -4.51
CA GLY A 110 -5.77 7.83 -3.58
C GLY A 110 -7.20 7.35 -3.69
N VAL A 111 -8.16 8.05 -3.10
CA VAL A 111 -9.58 7.75 -3.32
C VAL A 111 -10.10 8.40 -4.60
N SER A 112 -10.85 7.63 -5.39
CA SER A 112 -11.69 8.16 -6.46
C SER A 112 -12.91 8.84 -5.82
N ASN A 113 -13.23 10.05 -6.26
CA ASN A 113 -14.26 10.91 -5.66
C ASN A 113 -15.43 11.13 -6.60
#